data_AF-A0A2V7L5A8-F1
#
_entry.id   AF-A0A2V7L5A8-F1
#
_cell.length_a   1.000
_cell.length_b   1.000
_cell.length_c   1.000
_cell.angle_alpha   90.00
_cell.angle_beta   90.00
_cell.angle_gamma   90.00
#
_symmetry.space_group_name_H-M   'P 1'
#
loop_
_entity.id
_entity.type
_entity.pdbx_description
1 polymer ?
#
loop_
_entity_poly.entity_id
_entity_poly.type
_entity_poly.pdbx_seq_one_letter_code
_entity_poly.pdbx_strand_id
1 'polypeptide(L)'
;MTAGHIAVDVVDARGNVVRHLTSAPTTPVREAARPPMEGFWLAQPSALPVSVGLNRATWDLRYDPPPAFAHSFAFNGNPGSTPALPEGPLALPGAHTVRLTVDGRRYTQPIAVRADPRSHVSPGALAARRGMTALAIPPARGTLCP
;
A
#
# COMPACT_ATOMS: atom_id res chain seq x y z
N MET A 1 -23.18 13.70 -12.02
CA MET A 1 -23.60 12.45 -11.35
C MET A 1 -22.35 11.80 -10.79
N THR A 2 -22.07 11.90 -9.49
CA THR A 2 -20.94 11.20 -8.87
C THR A 2 -21.39 9.80 -8.43
N ALA A 3 -20.51 8.80 -8.52
CA ALA A 3 -20.77 7.50 -7.88
C ALA A 3 -20.70 7.66 -6.35
N GLY A 4 -21.44 6.83 -5.60
CA GLY A 4 -21.49 6.89 -4.14
C GLY A 4 -20.27 6.27 -3.48
N HIS A 5 -19.81 5.12 -4.00
CA HIS A 5 -18.64 4.42 -3.50
C HIS A 5 -17.89 3.70 -4.62
N ILE A 6 -16.59 3.98 -4.74
CA ILE A 6 -15.68 3.31 -5.67
C ILE A 6 -14.54 2.68 -4.88
N ALA A 7 -14.24 1.42 -5.17
CA ALA A 7 -13.07 0.73 -4.66
C ALA A 7 -12.33 -0.03 -5.77
N VAL A 8 -11.01 -0.13 -5.65
CA VAL A 8 -10.15 -0.96 -6.49
C VAL A 8 -9.36 -1.88 -5.57
N ASP A 9 -9.61 -3.18 -5.67
CA ASP A 9 -8.80 -4.21 -5.00
C ASP A 9 -7.80 -4.80 -5.99
N VAL A 10 -6.56 -4.98 -5.56
CA VAL A 10 -5.60 -5.83 -6.25
C VAL A 10 -5.53 -7.16 -5.50
N VAL A 11 -5.77 -8.27 -6.19
CA VAL A 11 -5.87 -9.60 -5.60
C VAL A 11 -4.76 -10.49 -6.17
N ASP A 12 -4.03 -11.20 -5.31
CA ASP A 12 -3.00 -12.16 -5.75
C ASP A 12 -3.61 -13.47 -6.27
N ALA A 13 -2.78 -14.32 -6.88
CA ALA A 13 -3.20 -15.63 -7.40
C ALA A 13 -3.78 -16.59 -6.34
N ARG A 14 -3.62 -16.30 -5.03
CA ARG A 14 -4.17 -17.08 -3.92
C ARG A 14 -5.49 -16.51 -3.40
N GLY A 15 -5.97 -15.40 -3.98
CA GLY A 15 -7.20 -14.73 -3.56
C GLY A 15 -7.01 -13.73 -2.42
N ASN A 16 -5.77 -13.45 -1.99
CA ASN A 16 -5.53 -12.43 -0.95
C ASN A 16 -5.62 -11.04 -1.55
N VAL A 17 -6.26 -10.12 -0.85
CA VAL A 17 -6.19 -8.69 -1.19
C VAL A 17 -4.79 -8.20 -0.87
N VAL A 18 -4.09 -7.76 -1.91
CA VAL A 18 -2.78 -7.14 -1.84
C VAL A 18 -2.94 -5.68 -1.46
N ARG A 19 -3.76 -4.95 -2.20
CA ARG A 19 -3.97 -3.51 -2.04
C ARG A 19 -5.45 -3.20 -2.11
N HIS A 20 -5.93 -2.36 -1.20
CA HIS A 20 -7.26 -1.77 -1.25
C HIS A 20 -7.16 -0.25 -1.47
N LEU A 21 -7.71 0.23 -2.58
CA LEU A 21 -7.87 1.66 -2.87
C LEU A 21 -9.36 2.00 -2.82
N THR A 22 -9.72 3.13 -2.21
CA THR A 22 -11.13 3.52 -2.03
C THR A 22 -11.35 5.02 -2.24
N SER A 23 -12.56 5.39 -2.62
CA SER A 23 -13.04 6.77 -2.65
C SER A 23 -13.37 7.33 -1.26
N ALA A 24 -13.33 6.50 -0.21
CA ALA A 24 -13.53 6.97 1.16
C ALA A 24 -12.45 7.99 1.57
N PRO A 25 -12.80 9.04 2.34
CA PRO A 25 -11.81 9.98 2.86
C PRO A 25 -10.72 9.26 3.64
N THR A 26 -9.46 9.51 3.28
CA THR A 26 -8.31 8.93 3.99
C THR A 26 -7.84 9.88 5.08
N THR A 27 -7.72 9.38 6.31
CA THR A 27 -7.15 10.15 7.41
C THR A 27 -5.62 10.00 7.40
N PRO A 28 -4.86 11.10 7.46
CA PRO A 28 -3.42 11.03 7.68
C PRO A 28 -3.08 10.29 8.98
N VAL A 29 -1.89 9.68 9.04
CA VAL A 29 -1.39 9.11 10.30
C VAL A 29 -1.24 10.20 11.36
N ARG A 30 -1.38 9.85 12.64
CA ARG A 30 -1.32 10.81 13.76
C ARG A 30 -0.04 11.65 13.74
N GLU A 31 1.09 11.02 13.45
CA GLU A 31 2.41 11.65 13.43
C GLU A 31 2.54 12.70 12.31
N ALA A 32 1.71 12.66 11.27
CA ALA A 32 1.70 13.64 10.20
C ALA A 32 1.20 15.04 10.65
N ALA A 33 0.59 15.15 11.83
CA ALA A 33 0.20 16.44 12.41
C ALA A 33 1.41 17.24 12.95
N ARG A 34 2.49 16.55 13.33
CA ARG A 34 3.75 17.15 13.79
C ARG A 34 4.94 16.34 13.23
N PRO A 35 5.17 16.40 11.92
CA PRO A 35 6.24 15.65 11.29
C PRO A 35 7.61 16.19 11.70
N PRO A 36 8.67 15.37 11.63
CA PRO A 36 10.05 15.79 11.92
C PRO A 36 10.67 16.65 10.81
N MET A 37 9.89 17.06 9.82
CA MET A 37 10.27 17.80 8.62
C MET A 37 9.10 18.70 8.19
N GLU A 38 9.27 19.55 7.17
CA GLU A 38 8.17 20.37 6.67
C GLU A 38 7.06 19.50 6.05
N GLY A 39 5.79 19.84 6.34
CA GLY A 39 4.65 19.01 5.93
C GLY A 39 4.49 18.81 4.42
N PHE A 40 5.02 19.71 3.60
CA PHE A 40 4.94 19.59 2.13
C PHE A 40 5.76 18.42 1.57
N TRP A 41 6.68 17.84 2.34
CA TRP A 41 7.40 16.63 1.95
C TRP A 41 6.55 15.37 2.06
N LEU A 42 5.54 15.36 2.93
CA LEU A 42 4.73 14.18 3.23
C LEU A 42 3.86 13.76 2.05
N ALA A 43 3.79 12.44 1.83
CA ALA A 43 2.83 11.84 0.92
C ALA A 43 1.41 12.23 1.34
N GLN A 44 0.68 12.84 0.41
CA GLN A 44 -0.70 13.25 0.68
C GLN A 44 -1.62 12.04 0.57
N PRO A 45 -2.51 11.81 1.55
CA PRO A 45 -3.55 10.81 1.40
C PRO A 45 -4.41 11.11 0.17
N SER A 46 -4.59 10.12 -0.70
CA SER A 46 -5.36 10.29 -1.93
C SER A 46 -6.49 9.26 -1.97
N ALA A 47 -7.72 9.75 -1.93
CA ALA A 47 -8.91 8.95 -2.19
C ALA A 47 -9.14 8.83 -3.71
N LEU A 48 -9.77 7.73 -4.13
CA LEU A 48 -10.14 7.56 -5.54
C LEU A 48 -11.14 8.64 -5.97
N PRO A 49 -10.92 9.28 -7.13
CA PRO A 49 -11.88 10.23 -7.69
C PRO A 49 -13.17 9.52 -8.13
N VAL A 50 -14.32 10.21 -7.95
CA VAL A 50 -15.68 9.67 -8.22
C VAL A 50 -16.43 10.43 -9.32
N SER A 51 -15.74 11.37 -9.99
CA SER A 51 -16.29 12.15 -11.09
C SER A 51 -16.58 11.26 -12.30
N VAL A 52 -17.64 11.58 -13.06
CA VAL A 52 -17.90 10.93 -14.35
C VAL A 52 -16.73 11.16 -15.30
N GLY A 53 -16.32 10.11 -15.99
CA GLY A 53 -15.30 10.17 -17.04
C GLY A 53 -14.09 9.30 -16.72
N LEU A 54 -12.95 9.69 -17.29
CA LEU A 54 -11.70 8.97 -17.10
C LEU A 54 -11.10 9.30 -15.73
N ASN A 55 -10.92 8.28 -14.91
CA ASN A 55 -10.28 8.36 -13.61
C ASN A 55 -8.99 7.53 -13.63
N ARG A 56 -7.98 7.96 -12.86
CA ARG A 56 -6.69 7.28 -12.73
C ARG A 56 -6.44 6.90 -11.28
N ALA A 57 -5.95 5.68 -11.09
CA ALA A 57 -5.43 5.18 -9.82
C ALA A 57 -4.04 4.58 -10.05
N THR A 58 -3.19 4.62 -9.04
CA THR A 58 -1.84 4.06 -9.09
C THR A 58 -1.66 3.05 -7.97
N TRP A 59 -1.14 1.88 -8.34
CA TRP A 59 -0.65 0.88 -7.40
C TRP A 59 0.87 0.82 -7.52
N ASP A 60 1.55 1.01 -6.39
CA ASP A 60 3.02 1.03 -6.23
C ASP A 60 3.62 -0.37 -6.05
N LEU A 61 2.85 -1.42 -6.38
CA LEU A 61 3.21 -2.83 -6.21
C LEU A 61 3.39 -3.27 -4.75
N ARG A 62 2.92 -2.48 -3.77
CA ARG A 62 2.96 -2.85 -2.35
C ARG A 62 1.64 -3.40 -1.86
N TYR A 63 1.72 -4.20 -0.81
CA TYR A 63 0.56 -4.48 0.02
C TYR A 63 0.09 -3.22 0.75
N ASP A 64 -1.11 -3.25 1.32
CA ASP A 64 -1.50 -2.24 2.30
C ASP A 64 -0.50 -2.19 3.46
N PRO A 65 -0.23 -0.98 3.99
CA PRO A 65 0.66 -0.82 5.14
C PRO A 65 0.11 -1.62 6.33
N PRO A 66 0.97 -2.36 7.05
CA PRO A 66 0.52 -3.10 8.21
C PRO A 66 0.15 -2.14 9.34
N PRO A 67 -0.68 -2.57 10.30
CA PRO A 67 -0.94 -1.79 11.51
C PRO A 67 0.36 -1.45 12.24
N ALA A 68 0.45 -0.23 12.76
CA ALA A 68 1.60 0.23 13.52
C ALA A 68 1.17 1.05 14.73
N PHE A 69 1.92 0.94 15.84
CA PHE A 69 1.69 1.74 17.04
C PHE A 69 2.11 3.19 16.86
N ALA A 70 3.16 3.42 16.07
CA ALA A 70 3.66 4.73 15.71
C ALA A 70 4.26 4.66 14.31
N HIS A 71 4.12 5.74 13.55
CA HIS A 71 4.72 5.85 12.23
C HIS A 71 5.98 6.71 12.26
N SER A 72 6.96 6.32 11.45
CA SER A 72 8.11 7.17 11.11
C SER A 72 8.03 7.60 9.65
N PHE A 73 8.92 8.47 9.21
CA PHE A 73 8.94 8.99 7.84
C PHE A 73 10.34 8.81 7.24
N ALA A 74 10.42 8.23 6.04
CA ALA A 74 11.67 8.06 5.30
C ALA A 74 11.81 9.16 4.24
N PHE A 75 12.45 10.26 4.62
CA PHE A 75 12.66 11.39 3.72
C PHE A 75 13.48 10.98 2.49
N ASN A 76 12.97 11.27 1.31
CA ASN A 76 13.58 10.91 0.02
C ASN A 76 13.90 12.12 -0.87
N GLY A 77 13.73 13.35 -0.37
CA GLY A 77 14.01 14.58 -1.13
C GLY A 77 12.96 14.96 -2.18
N ASN A 78 11.86 14.19 -2.30
CA ASN A 78 10.80 14.47 -3.27
C ASN A 78 9.59 15.10 -2.55
N PRO A 79 9.19 16.33 -2.92
CA PRO A 79 7.99 16.96 -2.36
C PRO A 79 6.76 16.06 -2.54
N GLY A 80 5.91 16.01 -1.51
CA GLY A 80 4.65 15.28 -1.54
C GLY A 80 4.77 13.76 -1.66
N SER A 81 5.95 13.17 -1.41
CA SER A 81 6.23 11.75 -1.72
C SER A 81 6.87 10.98 -0.56
N THR A 82 6.98 11.57 0.63
CA THR A 82 7.54 10.88 1.81
C THR A 82 6.46 10.04 2.49
N PRO A 83 6.52 8.69 2.44
CA PRO A 83 5.49 7.83 3.02
C PRO A 83 5.63 7.73 4.54
N ALA A 84 4.51 7.38 5.20
CA ALA A 84 4.55 6.86 6.55
C ALA A 84 5.03 5.41 6.55
N LEU A 85 5.90 5.07 7.50
CA LEU A 85 6.42 3.73 7.72
C LEU A 85 5.75 3.08 8.93
N PRO A 86 5.63 1.74 8.96
CA PRO A 86 6.05 0.79 7.94
C PRO A 86 5.14 0.79 6.69
N GLU A 87 5.77 0.73 5.52
CA GLU A 87 5.04 0.43 4.27
C GLU A 87 4.71 -1.07 4.19
N GLY A 88 3.71 -1.40 3.35
CA GLY A 88 3.44 -2.79 3.01
C GLY A 88 4.59 -3.43 2.24
N PRO A 89 4.81 -4.75 2.39
CA PRO A 89 5.79 -5.47 1.59
C PRO A 89 5.46 -5.40 0.10
N LEU A 90 6.46 -5.64 -0.75
CA LEU A 90 6.23 -5.74 -2.19
C LEU A 90 5.44 -7.01 -2.54
N ALA A 91 4.54 -6.87 -3.50
CA ALA A 91 3.87 -8.00 -4.16
C ALA A 91 4.89 -8.87 -4.89
N LEU A 92 4.64 -10.18 -4.89
CA LEU A 92 5.48 -11.10 -5.65
C LEU A 92 5.16 -10.98 -7.14
N PRO A 93 6.14 -11.18 -8.04
CA PRO A 93 5.86 -11.41 -9.44
C PRO A 93 4.85 -12.55 -9.64
N GLY A 94 3.92 -12.39 -10.58
CA GLY A 94 2.90 -13.38 -10.88
C GLY A 94 1.57 -12.77 -11.34
N ALA A 95 0.58 -13.66 -11.49
CA ALA A 95 -0.78 -13.28 -11.84
C ALA A 95 -1.45 -12.54 -10.69
N HIS A 96 -2.08 -11.41 -11.02
CA HIS A 96 -2.93 -10.64 -10.13
C HIS A 96 -4.24 -10.30 -10.84
N THR A 97 -5.27 -10.00 -10.07
CA THR A 97 -6.54 -9.51 -10.60
C THR A 97 -6.84 -8.15 -10.00
N VAL A 98 -7.10 -7.17 -10.85
CA VAL A 98 -7.64 -5.87 -10.43
C VAL A 98 -9.15 -5.99 -10.42
N ARG A 99 -9.78 -5.69 -9.29
CA ARG A 99 -11.23 -5.70 -9.11
C ARG A 99 -11.71 -4.28 -8.81
N LEU A 100 -12.41 -3.67 -9.77
CA LEU A 100 -13.11 -2.41 -9.60
C LEU A 100 -14.52 -2.68 -9.08
N THR A 101 -14.91 -2.03 -7.99
CA THR A 101 -16.27 -2.03 -7.46
C THR A 101 -16.83 -0.62 -7.52
N VAL A 102 -17.95 -0.43 -8.22
CA VAL A 102 -18.68 0.85 -8.32
C VAL A 102 -20.12 0.62 -7.88
N ASP A 103 -20.51 1.22 -6.76
CA ASP A 103 -21.87 1.11 -6.20
C ASP A 103 -22.38 -0.36 -6.14
N GLY A 104 -21.50 -1.26 -5.70
CA GLY A 104 -21.77 -2.69 -5.56
C GLY A 104 -21.56 -3.55 -6.82
N ARG A 105 -21.42 -2.94 -8.00
CA ARG A 105 -21.12 -3.66 -9.26
C ARG A 105 -19.62 -3.91 -9.37
N ARG A 106 -19.24 -5.15 -9.68
CA ARG A 106 -17.84 -5.59 -9.78
C ARG A 106 -17.40 -5.80 -11.21
N TYR A 107 -16.20 -5.33 -11.52
CA TYR A 107 -15.49 -5.52 -12.79
C TYR A 107 -14.10 -6.05 -12.49
N THR A 108 -13.63 -7.03 -13.24
CA THR A 108 -12.35 -7.70 -12.97
C THR A 108 -11.48 -7.75 -14.21
N GLN A 109 -10.20 -7.44 -14.05
CA GLN A 109 -9.21 -7.49 -15.11
C GLN A 109 -7.95 -8.25 -14.61
N PRO A 110 -7.55 -9.36 -15.26
CA PRO A 110 -6.29 -10.01 -14.95
C PRO A 110 -5.11 -9.15 -15.44
N ILE A 111 -4.06 -9.11 -14.62
CA ILE A 111 -2.78 -8.46 -14.93
C ILE A 111 -1.61 -9.36 -14.52
N ALA A 112 -0.45 -9.17 -15.15
CA ALA A 112 0.77 -9.90 -14.81
C ALA A 112 1.83 -8.94 -14.25
N VAL A 113 2.21 -9.12 -12.99
CA VAL A 113 3.37 -8.45 -12.39
C VAL A 113 4.62 -9.25 -12.76
N ARG A 114 5.60 -8.60 -13.39
CA ARG A 114 6.84 -9.25 -13.82
C ARG A 114 7.96 -8.97 -12.84
N ALA A 115 8.86 -9.94 -12.68
CA ALA A 115 10.12 -9.70 -11.99
C ALA A 115 10.94 -8.68 -12.78
N ASP A 116 11.76 -7.89 -12.09
CA ASP A 116 12.74 -7.05 -12.75
C ASP A 116 13.72 -7.94 -13.55
N PRO A 117 13.82 -7.78 -14.88
CA PRO A 117 14.68 -8.63 -15.71
C PRO A 117 16.18 -8.50 -15.37
N ARG A 118 16.58 -7.45 -14.65
CA ARG A 118 17.96 -7.26 -14.18
C ARG A 118 18.23 -7.97 -12.85
N SER A 119 17.20 -8.52 -12.20
CA SER A 119 17.33 -9.23 -10.94
C SER A 119 17.51 -10.73 -11.20
N HIS A 120 18.54 -11.31 -10.59
CA HIS A 120 18.79 -12.75 -10.60
C HIS A 120 18.23 -13.46 -9.35
N VAL A 121 17.41 -12.77 -8.55
CA VAL A 121 16.85 -13.33 -7.32
C VAL A 121 15.79 -14.37 -7.66
N SER A 122 15.88 -15.55 -7.06
CA SER A 122 14.92 -16.62 -7.31
C SER A 122 13.52 -16.27 -6.77
N PRO A 123 12.44 -16.77 -7.39
CA PRO A 123 11.08 -16.59 -6.87
C PRO A 123 10.92 -17.07 -5.42
N GLY A 124 11.61 -18.17 -5.05
CA GLY A 124 11.62 -18.69 -3.69
C GLY A 124 12.26 -17.72 -2.69
N ALA A 125 13.37 -17.07 -3.06
CA ALA A 125 14.01 -16.07 -2.23
C ALA A 125 13.15 -14.80 -2.06
N LEU A 126 12.46 -14.36 -3.13
CA LEU A 126 11.49 -13.25 -3.03
C LEU A 126 10.33 -13.61 -2.09
N ALA A 127 9.81 -14.82 -2.20
CA ALA A 127 8.73 -15.30 -1.33
C ALA A 127 9.16 -15.38 0.14
N ALA A 128 10.37 -15.91 0.41
CA ALA A 128 10.95 -15.95 1.74
C ALA A 128 11.16 -14.54 2.32
N ARG A 129 11.72 -13.62 1.53
CA ARG A 129 11.89 -12.21 1.92
C ARG A 129 10.56 -11.55 2.29
N ARG A 130 9.52 -11.73 1.47
CA ARG A 130 8.17 -11.22 1.78
C ARG A 130 7.63 -11.80 3.09
N GLY A 131 7.85 -13.09 3.33
CA GLY A 131 7.43 -13.76 4.57
C GLY A 131 8.08 -13.16 5.82
N MET A 132 9.37 -12.81 5.75
CA MET A 132 10.09 -12.16 6.86
C MET A 132 9.54 -10.75 7.15
N THR A 133 9.16 -9.97 6.13
CA THR A 133 8.61 -8.62 6.32
C THR A 133 7.20 -8.61 6.92
N ALA A 134 6.44 -9.69 6.74
CA ALA A 134 5.10 -9.84 7.35
C ALA A 134 5.15 -10.15 8.85
N LEU A 135 6.31 -10.59 9.38
CA LEU A 135 6.52 -10.80 10.80
C LEU A 135 6.98 -9.47 11.43
N ALA A 136 6.04 -8.58 11.74
CA ALA A 136 6.35 -7.38 12.50
C ALA A 136 6.95 -7.78 13.86
N ILE A 137 8.10 -7.15 14.17
CA ILE A 137 8.87 -7.27 15.40
C ILE A 137 7.92 -7.08 16.60
N PRO A 138 7.73 -8.09 17.49
CA PRO A 138 7.01 -7.85 18.72
C PRO A 138 7.78 -6.79 19.54
N PRO A 139 7.09 -5.93 20.32
CA PRO A 139 7.78 -4.93 21.10
C PRO A 139 8.87 -5.60 21.93
N ALA A 140 10.08 -5.05 21.92
CA ALA A 140 11.07 -5.38 22.92
C ALA A 140 10.39 -5.16 24.27
N ARG A 141 10.04 -6.26 24.96
CA ARG A 141 9.64 -6.19 26.35
C ARG A 141 10.86 -5.65 27.07
N GLY A 142 10.86 -4.36 27.37
CA GLY A 142 11.80 -3.76 28.29
C GLY A 142 11.56 -4.38 29.66
N THR A 143 12.19 -5.53 29.90
CA THR A 143 12.50 -5.95 31.27
C THR A 143 13.56 -4.99 31.76
N LEU A 144 13.11 -3.95 32.46
CA LEU A 144 13.91 -3.35 33.51
C LEU A 144 14.22 -4.48 34.50
N CYS A 145 15.48 -4.91 34.54
CA CYS A 145 15.98 -5.70 35.66
C CYS A 145 15.85 -4.88 36.96
N PRO A 146 15.54 -5.53 38.09
CA PRO A 146 15.32 -4.87 39.38
C PRO A 146 16.58 -4.19 39.94
#